data_AF-A0A1S9CQ23-F1
#
_entry.id   AF-A0A1S9CQ23-F1
#
_cell.length_a   1.000
_cell.length_b   1.000
_cell.length_c   1.000
_cell.angle_alpha   90.00
_cell.angle_beta   90.00
_cell.angle_gamma   90.00
#
_symmetry.space_group_name_H-M   'P 1'
#
loop_
_entity.id
_entity.type
_entity.pdbx_description
1 polymer ?
#
loop_
_entity_poly.entity_id
_entity_poly.type
_entity_poly.pdbx_seq_one_letter_code
_entity_poly.pdbx_strand_id
1 'polypeptide(L)'
;MWEVQVVYTNNIKNPKSEYTYGNNTYTVTPICVSHKNADEILSTIENKLKDKEELTGFDLMDLVFSPVMSGKSTTEERLIKAITITQHHDIVKQQDIQAMLYTFAEKFLQPNELYNIKELIKMTALGKMLKEDGIQEGRQEGKVIGILEGKIELLYTRLDMSAIEIANDLNIPLEQVQQTLESLGLH
;
A
#
# COMPACT_ATOMS: atom_id res chain seq x y z
N MET A 1 30.04 20.04 -2.62
CA MET A 1 30.45 18.82 -1.87
C MET A 1 29.17 18.04 -1.68
N TRP A 2 29.05 16.82 -2.19
CA TRP A 2 27.84 16.02 -1.99
C TRP A 2 27.96 15.33 -0.63
N GLU A 3 27.06 15.61 0.30
CA GLU A 3 26.98 14.88 1.57
C GLU A 3 26.13 13.62 1.36
N VAL A 4 26.76 12.46 1.51
CA VAL A 4 26.07 11.16 1.44
C VAL A 4 25.41 10.90 2.79
N GLN A 5 24.08 10.89 2.82
CA GLN A 5 23.29 10.57 4.02
C GLN A 5 22.83 9.11 3.96
N VAL A 6 23.02 8.39 5.07
CA VAL A 6 22.61 6.98 5.20
C VAL A 6 21.57 6.88 6.30
N VAL A 7 20.35 6.46 5.94
CA VAL A 7 19.24 6.31 6.88
C VAL A 7 19.26 4.91 7.49
N TYR A 8 19.38 4.83 8.81
CA TYR A 8 19.31 3.59 9.59
C TYR A 8 17.93 3.49 10.23
N THR A 9 17.10 2.56 9.72
CA THR A 9 15.73 2.33 10.18
C THR A 9 15.61 1.21 11.23
N ASN A 10 16.71 0.53 11.56
CA ASN A 10 16.77 -0.47 12.63
C ASN A 10 17.38 0.16 13.90
N ASN A 11 17.26 -0.48 15.05
CA ASN A 11 17.72 0.03 16.36
C ASN A 11 19.26 0.01 16.51
N ILE A 12 19.95 0.65 15.56
CA ILE A 12 21.40 0.75 15.47
C ILE A 12 21.82 1.96 16.29
N LYS A 13 22.33 1.69 17.49
CA LYS A 13 22.78 2.73 18.43
C LYS A 13 24.09 3.40 18.01
N ASN A 14 24.95 2.67 17.28
CA ASN A 14 26.28 3.12 16.87
C ASN A 14 26.49 2.87 15.37
N PRO A 15 25.97 3.75 14.49
CA PRO A 15 26.17 3.61 13.05
C PRO A 15 27.65 3.88 12.69
N LYS A 16 28.16 3.15 11.70
CA LYS A 16 29.47 3.45 11.13
C LYS A 16 29.34 4.66 10.21
N SER A 17 30.00 5.76 10.55
CA SER A 17 30.06 6.98 9.74
C SER A 17 31.26 7.02 8.79
N GLU A 18 32.25 6.14 9.00
CA GLU A 18 33.48 6.14 8.21
C GLU A 18 33.93 4.73 7.85
N TYR A 19 34.49 4.60 6.66
CA TYR A 19 35.14 3.38 6.20
C TYR A 19 36.43 3.72 5.48
N THR A 20 37.55 3.16 5.92
CA THR A 20 38.86 3.35 5.30
C THR A 20 39.27 2.11 4.52
N TYR A 21 39.59 2.27 3.24
CA TYR A 21 40.18 1.24 2.40
C TYR A 21 41.44 1.77 1.71
N GLY A 22 42.60 1.24 2.11
CA GLY A 22 43.89 1.77 1.69
C GLY A 22 44.07 3.21 2.17
N ASN A 23 44.37 4.13 1.25
CA ASN A 23 44.56 5.55 1.53
C ASN A 23 43.27 6.38 1.39
N ASN A 24 42.12 5.74 1.12
CA ASN A 24 40.84 6.40 0.93
C ASN A 24 39.96 6.23 2.16
N THR A 25 39.43 7.33 2.69
CA THR A 25 38.41 7.34 3.73
C THR A 25 37.09 7.80 3.13
N TYR A 26 36.08 6.94 3.22
CA TYR A 26 34.70 7.23 2.84
C TYR A 26 33.93 7.64 4.08
N THR A 27 33.34 8.83 4.06
CA THR A 27 32.55 9.37 5.16
C THR A 27 31.08 9.50 4.76
N VAL A 28 30.18 9.09 5.65
CA VAL A 28 28.73 9.25 5.51
C VAL A 28 28.17 9.91 6.76
N THR A 29 27.08 10.65 6.59
CA THR A 29 26.31 11.18 7.73
C THR A 29 25.20 10.20 8.07
N PRO A 30 25.30 9.43 9.17
CA PRO A 30 24.28 8.48 9.54
C PRO A 30 23.06 9.19 10.17
N ILE A 31 21.86 8.86 9.71
CA ILE A 31 20.60 9.31 10.30
C ILE A 31 19.93 8.09 10.93
N CYS A 32 20.11 7.92 12.25
CA CYS A 32 19.43 6.89 13.02
C CYS A 32 18.03 7.33 13.39
N VAL A 33 17.03 6.76 12.71
CA VAL A 33 15.62 7.07 12.94
C VAL A 33 15.20 6.66 14.35
N SER A 34 15.80 5.60 14.89
CA SER A 34 15.58 5.14 16.27
C SER A 34 16.02 6.13 17.35
N HIS A 35 16.83 7.15 17.03
CA HIS A 35 17.24 8.17 18.02
C HIS A 35 16.22 9.30 18.17
N LYS A 36 15.24 9.37 17.26
CA LYS A 36 14.14 10.33 17.34
C LYS A 36 13.01 9.76 18.20
N ASN A 37 12.30 10.63 18.90
CA ASN A 37 11.10 10.26 19.67
C ASN A 37 9.84 10.54 18.84
N ALA A 38 9.14 9.49 18.43
CA ALA A 38 7.92 9.56 17.65
C ALA A 38 6.82 10.36 18.36
N ASP A 39 6.68 10.21 19.68
CA ASP A 39 5.60 10.84 20.44
C ASP A 39 5.71 12.37 20.37
N GLU A 40 6.93 12.88 20.53
CA GLU A 40 7.25 14.32 20.46
C GLU A 40 7.11 14.85 19.04
N ILE A 41 7.61 14.10 18.06
CA ILE A 41 7.57 14.47 16.64
C ILE A 41 6.14 14.53 16.11
N LEU A 42 5.34 13.49 16.34
CA LEU A 42 3.95 13.46 15.88
C LEU A 42 3.12 14.55 16.54
N SER A 43 3.36 14.85 17.82
CA SER A 43 2.71 15.97 18.52
C SER A 43 3.13 17.31 17.92
N THR A 44 4.41 17.49 17.59
CA THR A 44 4.93 18.72 16.98
C THR A 44 4.34 18.94 15.59
N ILE A 45 4.31 17.91 14.75
CA ILE A 45 3.70 17.96 13.41
C ILE A 45 2.21 18.31 13.52
N GLU A 46 1.48 17.65 14.42
CA GLU A 46 0.05 17.92 14.59
C GLU A 46 -0.21 19.36 15.07
N ASN A 47 0.63 19.90 15.96
CA ASN A 47 0.50 21.29 16.42
C ASN A 47 0.77 22.28 15.28
N LYS A 48 1.85 22.11 14.50
CA LYS A 48 2.11 22.92 13.30
C LYS A 48 0.90 22.97 12.37
N LEU A 49 0.30 21.81 12.09
CA LEU A 49 -0.87 21.71 11.22
C LEU A 49 -2.12 22.38 11.81
N LYS A 50 -2.32 22.31 13.14
CA LYS A 50 -3.41 23.04 13.83
C LYS A 50 -3.20 24.55 13.74
N ASP A 51 -1.96 25.00 13.82
CA ASP A 51 -1.55 26.40 13.68
C ASP A 51 -1.51 26.87 12.20
N LYS A 52 -1.88 25.98 11.26
CA LYS A 52 -1.88 26.19 9.80
C LYS A 52 -0.50 26.53 9.24
N GLU A 53 0.55 26.06 9.90
CA GLU A 53 1.92 26.12 9.38
C GLU A 53 2.13 25.03 8.31
N GLU A 54 2.89 25.38 7.26
CA GLU A 54 3.28 24.41 6.23
C GLU A 54 4.33 23.44 6.77
N LEU A 55 4.14 22.14 6.50
CA LEU A 55 5.13 21.12 6.83
C LEU A 55 6.31 21.16 5.87
N THR A 56 7.52 21.11 6.42
CA THR A 56 8.75 20.99 5.65
C THR A 56 8.93 19.56 5.11
N GLY A 57 9.83 19.37 4.14
CA GLY A 57 10.18 18.04 3.65
C GLY A 57 10.70 17.10 4.75
N PHE A 58 11.39 17.65 5.76
CA PHE A 58 11.82 16.88 6.93
C PHE A 58 10.65 16.49 7.84
N ASP A 59 9.67 17.37 8.02
CA ASP A 59 8.45 17.04 8.78
C ASP A 59 7.67 15.89 8.10
N LEU A 60 7.57 15.90 6.77
CA LEU A 60 6.93 14.82 6.01
C LEU A 60 7.71 13.49 6.11
N MET A 61 9.03 13.54 6.03
CA MET A 61 9.87 12.35 6.26
C MET A 61 9.68 11.83 7.69
N ASP A 62 9.67 12.72 8.67
CA ASP A 62 9.50 12.34 10.07
C ASP A 62 8.11 11.74 10.34
N LEU A 63 7.07 12.24 9.67
CA LEU A 63 5.73 11.63 9.70
C LEU A 63 5.76 10.19 9.17
N VAL A 64 6.36 9.97 7.99
CA VAL A 64 6.47 8.65 7.34
C VAL A 64 7.28 7.67 8.18
N PHE A 65 8.39 8.11 8.75
CA PHE A 65 9.32 7.27 9.51
C PHE A 65 8.94 7.09 10.99
N SER A 66 7.94 7.81 11.50
CA SER A 66 7.47 7.70 12.89
C SER A 66 7.24 6.26 13.39
N PRO A 67 6.78 5.27 12.59
CA PRO A 67 6.57 3.90 13.07
C PRO A 67 7.87 3.21 13.53
N VAL A 68 9.03 3.58 12.98
CA VAL A 68 10.32 2.94 13.28
C VAL A 68 11.24 3.77 14.19
N MET A 69 10.73 4.88 14.72
CA MET A 69 11.44 5.72 15.69
C MET A 69 11.42 5.10 17.11
N SER A 70 12.03 5.75 18.09
CA SER A 70 11.80 5.43 19.52
C SER A 70 10.56 6.16 20.05
N GLY A 71 10.13 5.84 21.26
CA GLY A 71 8.95 6.45 21.90
C GLY A 71 8.32 5.52 22.92
N LYS A 72 7.40 6.04 23.72
CA LYS A 72 6.61 5.27 24.68
C LYS A 72 5.47 4.52 23.99
N SER A 73 4.87 5.13 22.97
CA SER A 73 3.81 4.51 22.17
C SER A 73 4.32 3.29 21.41
N THR A 74 3.42 2.34 21.13
CA THR A 74 3.71 1.18 20.29
C THR A 74 3.81 1.57 18.81
N THR A 75 4.36 0.69 17.97
CA THR A 75 4.38 0.88 16.51
C THR A 75 2.97 1.05 15.94
N GLU A 76 1.99 0.27 16.43
CA GLU A 76 0.58 0.38 16.02
C GLU A 76 0.00 1.76 16.39
N GLU A 77 0.20 2.22 17.63
CA GLU A 77 -0.30 3.51 18.10
C GLU A 77 0.28 4.68 17.27
N ARG A 78 1.56 4.61 16.91
CA ARG A 78 2.21 5.62 16.05
C ARG A 78 1.64 5.61 14.64
N LEU A 79 1.41 4.43 14.06
CA LEU A 79 0.79 4.30 12.75
C LEU A 79 -0.64 4.87 12.75
N ILE A 80 -1.44 4.53 13.76
CA ILE A 80 -2.79 5.08 13.93
C ILE A 80 -2.73 6.61 14.01
N LYS A 81 -1.83 7.16 14.84
CA LYS A 81 -1.69 8.61 15.00
C LYS A 81 -1.23 9.29 13.71
N ALA A 82 -0.22 8.75 13.03
CA ALA A 82 0.29 9.30 11.78
C ALA A 82 -0.78 9.31 10.68
N ILE A 83 -1.49 8.19 10.49
CA ILE A 83 -2.59 8.12 9.51
C ILE A 83 -3.71 9.08 9.90
N THR A 84 -4.07 9.17 11.18
CA THR A 84 -5.08 10.13 11.67
C THR A 84 -4.69 11.57 11.36
N ILE A 85 -3.44 11.95 11.55
CA ILE A 85 -2.92 13.29 11.17
C ILE A 85 -3.14 13.53 9.68
N THR A 86 -2.78 12.56 8.83
CA THR A 86 -3.00 12.69 7.38
C THR A 86 -4.47 12.76 7.00
N GLN A 87 -5.40 12.24 7.80
CA GLN A 87 -6.84 12.28 7.51
C GLN A 87 -7.48 13.64 7.82
N HIS A 88 -7.05 14.28 8.90
CA HIS A 88 -7.72 15.46 9.45
C HIS A 88 -7.10 16.78 9.00
N HIS A 89 -5.94 16.73 8.36
CA HIS A 89 -5.21 17.90 7.90
C HIS A 89 -4.89 17.78 6.41
N ASP A 90 -4.85 18.92 5.73
CA ASP A 90 -4.41 18.99 4.34
C ASP A 90 -2.87 18.89 4.32
N ILE A 91 -2.38 17.77 3.80
CA ILE A 91 -0.95 17.45 3.74
C ILE A 91 -0.58 17.18 2.29
N VAL A 92 0.48 17.83 1.82
CA VAL A 92 1.05 17.57 0.50
C VAL A 92 1.45 16.10 0.40
N LYS A 93 1.04 15.43 -0.69
CA LYS A 93 1.27 14.00 -0.92
C LYS A 93 0.67 13.09 0.15
N GLN A 94 -0.49 13.46 0.71
CA GLN A 94 -1.24 12.67 1.69
C GLN A 94 -1.36 11.18 1.31
N GLN A 95 -1.67 10.88 0.06
CA GLN A 95 -1.85 9.52 -0.45
C GLN A 95 -0.55 8.72 -0.44
N ASP A 96 0.55 9.31 -0.93
CA ASP A 96 1.87 8.67 -0.91
C ASP A 96 2.32 8.37 0.52
N ILE A 97 2.08 9.33 1.45
CA ILE A 97 2.39 9.16 2.87
C ILE A 97 1.56 8.02 3.47
N GLN A 98 0.25 7.98 3.21
CA GLN A 98 -0.62 6.90 3.68
C GLN A 98 -0.21 5.54 3.13
N ALA A 99 0.19 5.45 1.86
CA ALA A 99 0.70 4.23 1.26
C ALA A 99 1.99 3.77 1.94
N MET A 100 2.96 4.66 2.16
CA MET A 100 4.21 4.35 2.87
C MET A 100 3.97 3.91 4.32
N LEU A 101 3.05 4.57 5.03
CA LEU A 101 2.64 4.16 6.38
C LEU A 101 2.00 2.77 6.37
N TYR A 102 1.16 2.45 5.38
CA TYR A 102 0.58 1.11 5.23
C TYR A 102 1.66 0.05 4.93
N THR A 103 2.68 0.36 4.12
CA THR A 103 3.83 -0.53 3.91
C THR A 103 4.58 -0.81 5.22
N PHE A 104 4.75 0.19 6.08
CA PHE A 104 5.32 -0.03 7.41
C PHE A 104 4.42 -0.87 8.30
N ALA A 105 3.10 -0.67 8.24
CA ALA A 105 2.15 -1.50 8.96
C ALA A 105 2.27 -2.97 8.53
N GLU A 106 2.27 -3.25 7.23
CA GLU A 106 2.43 -4.61 6.69
C GLU A 106 3.73 -5.28 7.13
N LYS A 107 4.82 -4.49 7.22
CA LYS A 107 6.14 -5.01 7.60
C LYS A 107 6.30 -5.29 9.09
N PHE A 108 5.69 -4.47 9.95
CA PHE A 108 6.03 -4.45 11.39
C PHE A 108 4.90 -4.88 12.32
N LEU A 109 3.65 -4.90 11.85
CA LEU A 109 2.49 -5.28 12.67
C LEU A 109 2.09 -6.74 12.48
N GLN A 110 1.45 -7.30 13.50
CA GLN A 110 0.81 -8.60 13.44
C GLN A 110 -0.52 -8.52 12.64
N PRO A 111 -1.04 -9.65 12.12
CA PRO A 111 -2.24 -9.64 11.27
C PRO A 111 -3.48 -8.96 11.89
N ASN A 112 -3.66 -9.06 13.21
CA ASN A 112 -4.75 -8.40 13.93
C ASN A 112 -4.58 -6.88 14.01
N GLU A 113 -3.36 -6.40 14.28
CA GLU A 113 -3.01 -4.98 14.32
C GLU A 113 -3.09 -4.37 12.90
N LEU A 114 -2.60 -5.09 11.89
CA LEU A 114 -2.68 -4.68 10.49
C LEU A 114 -4.14 -4.51 10.02
N TYR A 115 -5.06 -5.35 10.50
CA TYR A 115 -6.48 -5.20 10.22
C TYR A 115 -7.02 -3.83 10.69
N ASN A 116 -6.64 -3.38 11.89
CA ASN A 116 -7.04 -2.08 12.40
C ASN A 116 -6.54 -0.93 11.51
N ILE A 117 -5.28 -1.02 11.07
CA ILE A 117 -4.70 -0.04 10.15
C ILE A 117 -5.42 -0.06 8.79
N LYS A 118 -5.76 -1.24 8.28
CA LYS A 118 -6.53 -1.39 7.03
C LYS A 118 -7.89 -0.71 7.13
N GLU A 119 -8.61 -0.89 8.23
CA GLU A 119 -9.89 -0.20 8.45
C GLU A 119 -9.73 1.32 8.49
N LEU A 120 -8.65 1.81 9.11
CA LEU A 120 -8.36 3.25 9.14
C LEU A 120 -8.08 3.79 7.72
N ILE A 121 -7.27 3.09 6.91
CA ILE A 121 -6.97 3.49 5.53
C ILE A 121 -8.23 3.43 4.64
N LYS A 122 -9.12 2.44 4.81
CA LYS A 122 -10.38 2.36 4.05
C LYS A 122 -11.23 3.64 4.15
N MET A 123 -11.13 4.35 5.27
CA MET A 123 -11.87 5.59 5.51
C MET A 123 -11.24 6.84 4.86
N THR A 124 -9.99 6.75 4.40
CA THR A 124 -9.27 7.88 3.78
C THR A 124 -9.71 8.11 2.33
N ALA A 125 -9.27 9.24 1.75
CA ALA A 125 -9.41 9.48 0.31
C ALA A 125 -8.71 8.39 -0.52
N LEU A 126 -7.50 7.96 -0.11
CA LEU A 126 -6.79 6.85 -0.75
C LEU A 126 -7.60 5.56 -0.72
N GLY A 127 -8.14 5.18 0.44
CA GLY A 127 -8.95 3.97 0.57
C GLY A 127 -10.21 3.99 -0.30
N LYS A 128 -10.87 5.15 -0.41
CA LYS A 128 -12.02 5.34 -1.30
C LYS A 128 -11.65 5.21 -2.78
N MET A 129 -10.51 5.79 -3.19
CA MET A 129 -10.00 5.67 -4.56
C MET A 129 -9.70 4.21 -4.91
N LEU A 130 -8.93 3.51 -4.07
CA LEU A 130 -8.61 2.09 -4.29
C LEU A 130 -9.86 1.21 -4.37
N LYS A 131 -10.88 1.51 -3.56
CA LYS A 131 -12.16 0.79 -3.62
C LYS A 131 -12.90 1.05 -4.93
N GLU A 132 -12.94 2.30 -5.39
CA GLU A 132 -13.59 2.66 -6.64
C GLU A 132 -12.87 2.02 -7.83
N ASP A 133 -11.54 2.12 -7.89
CA ASP A 133 -10.72 1.50 -8.93
C ASP A 133 -10.98 -0.01 -9.01
N GLY A 134 -10.96 -0.70 -7.87
CA GLY A 134 -11.27 -2.14 -7.82
C GLY A 134 -12.71 -2.48 -8.24
N ILE A 135 -13.69 -1.61 -7.95
CA ILE A 135 -15.08 -1.80 -8.43
C ILE A 135 -15.14 -1.63 -9.95
N GLN A 136 -14.44 -0.64 -10.51
CA GLN A 136 -14.43 -0.39 -11.94
C GLN A 136 -13.72 -1.50 -12.71
N GLU A 137 -12.56 -1.95 -12.23
CA GLU A 137 -11.84 -3.11 -12.77
C GLU A 137 -12.72 -4.37 -12.72
N GLY A 138 -13.31 -4.68 -11.56
CA GLY A 138 -14.20 -5.83 -11.42
C GLY A 138 -15.44 -5.77 -12.32
N ARG A 139 -15.99 -4.57 -12.58
CA ARG A 139 -17.10 -4.40 -13.54
C ARG A 139 -16.65 -4.62 -14.98
N GLN A 140 -15.45 -4.18 -15.35
CA GLN A 140 -14.91 -4.39 -16.69
C GLN A 140 -14.63 -5.87 -16.94
N GLU A 141 -13.96 -6.53 -16.00
CA GLU A 141 -13.70 -7.98 -16.05
C GLU A 141 -15.01 -8.77 -16.10
N GLY A 142 -15.95 -8.47 -15.19
CA GLY A 142 -17.25 -9.13 -15.13
C GLY A 142 -18.07 -8.94 -16.42
N LYS A 143 -17.98 -7.79 -17.08
CA LYS A 143 -18.65 -7.57 -18.37
C LYS A 143 -18.07 -8.44 -19.47
N VAL A 144 -16.74 -8.57 -19.53
CA VAL A 144 -16.07 -9.42 -20.53
C VAL A 144 -16.43 -10.89 -20.31
N ILE A 145 -16.34 -11.35 -19.05
CA ILE A 145 -16.70 -12.71 -18.67
C ILE A 145 -18.17 -12.99 -19.00
N GLY A 146 -19.10 -12.12 -18.57
CA GLY A 146 -20.53 -12.32 -18.82
C GLY A 146 -20.91 -12.33 -20.32
N ILE A 147 -20.22 -11.55 -21.16
CA ILE A 147 -20.42 -11.62 -22.62
C ILE A 147 -19.94 -12.98 -23.16
N LEU A 148 -18.81 -13.49 -22.66
CA LEU A 148 -18.29 -14.79 -23.08
C LEU A 148 -19.20 -15.93 -22.63
N GLU A 149 -19.62 -15.93 -21.37
CA GLU A 149 -20.55 -16.90 -20.81
C GLU A 149 -21.88 -16.92 -21.58
N GLY A 150 -22.46 -15.74 -21.86
CA GLY A 150 -23.69 -15.66 -22.64
C GLY A 150 -23.54 -16.13 -24.09
N LYS A 151 -22.37 -15.97 -24.70
CA LYS A 151 -22.08 -16.56 -26.03
C LYS A 151 -21.99 -18.08 -25.96
N ILE A 152 -21.27 -18.62 -24.99
CA ILE A 152 -21.13 -20.07 -24.79
C ILE A 152 -22.50 -20.69 -24.52
N GLU A 153 -23.28 -20.11 -23.61
CA GLU A 153 -24.64 -20.54 -23.30
C GLU A 153 -25.53 -20.54 -24.55
N LEU A 154 -25.49 -19.48 -25.36
CA LEU A 154 -26.30 -19.39 -26.58
C LEU A 154 -25.88 -20.44 -27.61
N LEU A 155 -24.58 -20.62 -27.86
CA LEU A 155 -24.08 -21.62 -28.81
C LEU A 155 -24.43 -23.04 -28.37
N TYR A 156 -24.34 -23.31 -27.07
CA TYR A 156 -24.65 -24.62 -26.49
C TYR A 156 -26.16 -24.92 -26.48
N THR A 157 -26.99 -23.97 -26.01
CA THR A 157 -28.43 -24.22 -25.77
C THR A 157 -29.35 -23.92 -26.96
N ARG A 158 -28.96 -23.01 -27.85
CA ARG A 158 -29.80 -22.59 -28.99
C ARG A 158 -29.33 -23.12 -30.32
N LEU A 159 -28.02 -23.32 -30.46
CA LEU A 159 -27.41 -23.81 -31.69
C LEU A 159 -26.97 -25.27 -31.57
N ASP A 160 -27.22 -25.91 -30.41
CA ASP A 160 -26.89 -27.31 -30.10
C ASP A 160 -25.43 -27.68 -30.44
N MET A 161 -24.52 -26.72 -30.32
CA MET A 161 -23.10 -26.93 -30.58
C MET A 161 -22.45 -27.67 -29.41
N SER A 162 -21.61 -28.64 -29.72
CA SER A 162 -20.76 -29.31 -28.73
C SER A 162 -19.70 -28.36 -28.17
N ALA A 163 -19.19 -28.64 -26.97
CA ALA A 163 -18.12 -27.83 -26.36
C ALA A 163 -16.87 -27.70 -27.25
N ILE A 164 -16.57 -28.72 -28.06
CA ILE A 164 -15.46 -28.72 -29.02
C ILE A 164 -15.71 -27.74 -30.17
N GLU A 165 -16.93 -27.71 -30.71
CA GLU A 165 -17.30 -26.78 -31.77
C GLU A 165 -17.29 -25.33 -31.27
N ILE A 166 -17.78 -25.10 -30.05
CA ILE A 166 -17.75 -23.77 -29.39
C ILE A 166 -16.31 -23.31 -29.16
N ALA A 167 -15.44 -24.18 -28.67
CA ALA A 167 -14.03 -23.86 -28.44
C ALA A 167 -13.33 -23.44 -29.73
N ASN A 168 -13.61 -24.15 -30.84
CA ASN A 168 -13.07 -23.82 -32.15
C ASN A 168 -13.65 -22.51 -32.72
N ASP A 169 -14.95 -22.28 -32.60
CA ASP A 169 -15.62 -21.08 -33.12
C ASP A 169 -15.20 -19.81 -32.39
N LEU A 170 -15.14 -19.88 -31.05
CA LEU A 170 -14.72 -18.76 -30.21
C LEU A 170 -13.19 -18.61 -30.11
N ASN A 171 -12.44 -19.58 -30.64
CA ASN A 171 -10.97 -19.66 -30.55
C ASN A 171 -10.47 -19.55 -29.10
N ILE A 172 -11.07 -20.33 -28.20
CA ILE A 172 -10.73 -20.40 -26.77
C ILE A 172 -10.46 -21.86 -26.36
N PRO A 173 -9.70 -22.10 -25.28
CA PRO A 173 -9.44 -23.45 -24.80
C PRO A 173 -10.72 -24.23 -24.49
N LEU A 174 -10.77 -25.51 -24.87
CA LEU A 174 -11.90 -26.39 -24.57
C LEU A 174 -12.20 -26.48 -23.08
N GLU A 175 -11.15 -26.51 -22.25
CA GLU A 175 -11.26 -26.51 -20.79
C GLU A 175 -12.04 -25.29 -20.28
N GLN A 176 -11.80 -24.11 -20.87
CA GLN A 176 -12.51 -22.89 -20.49
C GLN A 176 -14.00 -22.97 -20.84
N VAL A 177 -14.35 -23.54 -22.01
CA VAL A 177 -15.76 -23.79 -22.39
C VAL A 177 -16.43 -24.75 -21.41
N GLN A 178 -15.75 -25.84 -21.07
CA GLN A 178 -16.28 -26.85 -20.15
C GLN A 178 -16.51 -26.28 -18.75
N GLN A 179 -15.53 -25.54 -18.21
CA GLN A 179 -15.65 -24.86 -16.91
C GLN A 179 -16.83 -23.87 -16.91
N THR A 180 -17.01 -23.12 -18.00
CA THR A 180 -18.14 -22.19 -18.12
C THR A 180 -19.49 -22.92 -18.20
N LEU A 181 -19.59 -24.01 -18.97
CA LEU A 181 -20.83 -24.81 -19.03
C LEU A 181 -21.15 -25.43 -17.66
N GLU A 182 -20.15 -25.95 -16.96
CA GLU A 182 -20.29 -26.46 -15.58
C GLU A 182 -20.74 -25.37 -14.61
N SER A 183 -20.16 -24.17 -14.66
CA SER A 183 -20.55 -23.06 -13.79
C SER A 183 -21.97 -22.55 -14.07
N LEU A 184 -22.45 -22.70 -15.31
CA LEU A 184 -23.81 -22.38 -15.74
C LEU A 184 -24.81 -23.54 -15.48
N GLY A 185 -24.34 -24.70 -15.03
CA GLY A 185 -25.19 -25.88 -14.81
C GLY A 185 -25.71 -26.53 -16.10
N LEU A 186 -24.99 -26.36 -17.21
CA LEU A 186 -25.29 -26.93 -18.52
C LEU A 186 -24.38 -28.16 -18.73
N HIS A 187 -24.99 -29.33 -19.00
CA HIS A 187 -24.30 -30.62 -19.13
C HIS A 187 -24.65 -31.30 -20.44
#